data_AF-A0A2M7GCG5-F1
#
_entry.id   AF-A0A2M7GCG5-F1
#
_cell.length_a   1.000
_cell.length_b   1.000
_cell.length_c   1.000
_cell.angle_alpha   90.00
_cell.angle_beta   90.00
_cell.angle_gamma   90.00
#
_symmetry.space_group_name_H-M   'P 1'
#
loop_
_entity.id
_entity.type
_entity.pdbx_description
1 polymer ?
#
loop_
_entity_poly.entity_id
_entity_poly.type
_entity_poly.pdbx_seq_one_letter_code
_entity_poly.pdbx_strand_id
1 'polypeptide(L)'
;MYKKASYLLGAAAFVLLTGCGGNEYEKVIRENLKGLQSQNLNQVMATIDRQSPAYESTKQQVTELIKGYNLEFKIESMDVFEAPSNEKQQAEKSKTENQDALGVTEELAGMITEADRDKAMEERRRKELEESQRPLIAKVKVVQVTKKKKDNISKFTDNRITVVHTLYKYPSDEKPAWKIFSSEITAGENLPAS
;
A
#
# COMPACT_ATOMS: atom_id res chain seq x y z
N MET A 1 51.05 27.53 -28.43
CA MET A 1 50.90 26.28 -29.20
C MET A 1 49.91 25.38 -28.49
N TYR A 2 48.78 25.10 -29.12
CA TYR A 2 47.76 24.18 -28.64
C TYR A 2 48.24 22.72 -28.78
N LYS A 3 48.06 21.90 -27.75
CA LYS A 3 47.75 20.47 -27.92
C LYS A 3 46.65 20.08 -26.95
N LYS A 4 45.52 19.70 -27.55
CA LYS A 4 44.37 19.05 -26.94
C LYS A 4 44.78 17.64 -26.49
N ALA A 5 44.31 17.22 -25.33
CA ALA A 5 44.14 15.80 -25.02
C ALA A 5 42.70 15.62 -24.52
N SER A 6 41.85 15.18 -25.43
CA SER A 6 40.51 14.69 -25.14
C SER A 6 40.62 13.41 -24.32
N TYR A 7 40.02 13.38 -23.14
CA TYR A 7 39.56 12.13 -22.54
C TYR A 7 38.05 12.18 -22.39
N LEU A 8 37.42 11.42 -23.28
CA LEU A 8 36.11 10.80 -23.10
C LEU A 8 36.14 10.00 -21.80
N LEU A 9 35.36 10.44 -20.83
CA LEU A 9 34.83 9.58 -19.77
C LEU A 9 33.33 9.82 -19.78
N GLY A 10 32.63 8.88 -20.42
CA GLY A 10 31.19 8.87 -20.51
C GLY A 10 30.61 8.86 -19.10
N ALA A 11 29.93 9.95 -18.74
CA ALA A 11 29.01 9.92 -17.63
C ALA A 11 27.90 8.95 -18.02
N ALA A 12 27.96 7.77 -17.43
CA ALA A 12 26.92 6.76 -17.51
C ALA A 12 25.57 7.44 -17.30
N ALA A 13 24.70 7.28 -18.29
CA ALA A 13 23.29 7.56 -18.13
C ALA A 13 22.80 6.71 -16.96
N PHE A 14 22.70 7.33 -15.79
CA PHE A 14 21.88 6.83 -14.70
C PHE A 14 20.46 6.89 -15.24
N VAL A 15 20.04 5.80 -15.88
CA VAL A 15 18.63 5.50 -16.10
C VAL A 15 18.06 5.33 -14.70
N LEU A 16 17.61 6.45 -14.12
CA LEU A 16 16.69 6.44 -13.01
C LEU A 16 15.44 5.75 -13.56
N LEU A 17 15.35 4.45 -13.32
CA LEU A 17 14.08 3.74 -13.28
C LEU A 17 13.29 4.37 -12.13
N THR A 18 12.74 5.57 -12.36
CA THR A 18 11.61 6.06 -11.59
C THR A 18 10.46 5.13 -11.95
N GLY A 19 10.36 4.02 -11.21
CA GLY A 19 9.23 3.14 -11.29
C GLY A 19 7.98 3.98 -11.10
N CYS A 20 7.16 4.08 -12.14
CA CYS A 20 5.86 4.75 -12.16
C CYS A 20 4.81 4.04 -11.27
N GLY A 21 5.22 3.41 -10.17
CA GLY A 21 4.37 2.73 -9.19
C GLY A 21 4.10 3.54 -7.92
N GLY A 22 4.71 4.72 -7.77
CA GLY A 22 4.63 5.57 -6.57
C GLY A 22 3.33 6.34 -6.35
N ASN A 23 2.34 6.26 -7.23
CA ASN A 23 1.19 7.18 -7.20
C ASN A 23 -0.12 6.57 -6.70
N GLU A 24 -0.39 5.28 -6.96
CA GLU A 24 -1.77 4.77 -6.78
C GLU A 24 -2.23 4.68 -5.32
N TYR A 25 -1.39 4.20 -4.41
CA TYR A 25 -1.75 4.13 -2.98
C TYR A 25 -1.69 5.51 -2.29
N GLU A 26 -0.77 6.39 -2.69
CA GLU A 26 -0.76 7.77 -2.20
C GLU A 26 -2.03 8.51 -2.61
N LYS A 27 -2.47 8.29 -3.86
CA LYS A 27 -3.70 8.87 -4.40
C LYS A 27 -4.91 8.50 -3.55
N VAL A 28 -5.03 7.25 -3.11
CA VAL A 28 -6.13 6.81 -2.22
C VAL A 28 -6.14 7.61 -0.93
N ILE A 29 -4.98 7.81 -0.31
CA ILE A 29 -4.85 8.60 0.93
C ILE A 29 -5.23 10.07 0.70
N ARG A 30 -4.76 10.65 -0.41
CA ARG A 30 -5.10 12.04 -0.78
C ARG A 30 -6.58 12.21 -1.10
N GLU A 31 -7.20 11.24 -1.77
CA GLU A 31 -8.63 11.22 -2.08
C GLU A 31 -9.47 11.08 -0.80
N ASN A 32 -9.03 10.26 0.14
CA ASN A 32 -9.64 10.12 1.46
C ASN A 32 -9.61 11.47 2.20
N LEU A 33 -8.44 12.10 2.28
CA LEU A 33 -8.27 13.41 2.93
C LEU A 33 -9.10 14.50 2.25
N LYS A 34 -9.19 14.49 0.91
CA LYS A 34 -10.06 15.38 0.14
C LYS A 34 -11.53 15.15 0.46
N GLY A 35 -11.93 13.91 0.73
CA GLY A 35 -13.27 13.58 1.20
C GLY A 35 -13.55 14.19 2.57
N LEU A 36 -12.59 14.09 3.51
CA LEU A 36 -12.69 14.72 4.83
C LEU A 36 -12.75 16.25 4.73
N GLN A 37 -11.86 16.85 3.93
CA GLN A 37 -11.79 18.30 3.69
C GLN A 37 -13.09 18.86 3.09
N SER A 38 -13.73 18.09 2.20
CA SER A 38 -14.99 18.46 1.56
C SER A 38 -16.23 17.98 2.32
N GLN A 39 -16.05 17.39 3.51
CA GLN A 39 -17.13 16.82 4.34
C GLN A 39 -18.01 15.83 3.56
N ASN A 40 -17.41 15.08 2.63
CA ASN A 40 -18.09 14.13 1.76
C ASN A 40 -17.86 12.70 2.24
N LEU A 41 -18.80 12.17 3.04
CA LEU A 41 -18.76 10.81 3.58
C LEU A 41 -18.60 9.76 2.46
N ASN A 42 -19.33 9.91 1.35
CA ASN A 42 -19.27 8.93 0.26
C ASN A 42 -17.88 8.88 -0.36
N GLN A 43 -17.23 10.03 -0.52
CA GLN A 43 -15.86 10.10 -1.02
C GLN A 43 -14.87 9.46 -0.04
N VAL A 44 -15.01 9.70 1.26
CA VAL A 44 -14.18 9.04 2.28
C VAL A 44 -14.38 7.53 2.21
N MET A 45 -15.62 7.05 2.32
CA MET A 45 -15.91 5.62 2.37
C MET A 45 -15.63 4.88 1.05
N ALA A 46 -15.57 5.60 -0.08
CA ALA A 46 -15.13 5.03 -1.35
C ALA A 46 -13.65 4.65 -1.35
N THR A 47 -12.84 5.20 -0.44
CA THR A 47 -11.41 4.88 -0.30
C THR A 47 -11.12 3.83 0.77
N ILE A 48 -12.10 3.47 1.58
CA ILE A 48 -11.98 2.44 2.63
C ILE A 48 -12.40 1.09 2.06
N ASP A 49 -11.67 0.04 2.44
CA ASP A 49 -11.97 -1.33 2.05
C ASP A 49 -13.22 -1.83 2.78
N ARG A 50 -14.21 -2.33 2.04
CA ARG A 50 -15.45 -2.90 2.61
C ARG A 50 -15.21 -4.17 3.40
N GLN A 51 -14.11 -4.88 3.16
CA GLN A 51 -13.69 -6.06 3.92
C GLN A 51 -12.95 -5.67 5.20
N SER A 52 -12.67 -4.39 5.42
CA SER A 52 -12.06 -3.91 6.66
C SER A 52 -12.98 -4.19 7.85
N PRO A 53 -12.48 -4.78 8.95
CA PRO A 53 -13.26 -4.93 10.18
C PRO A 53 -13.67 -3.59 10.79
N ALA A 54 -12.95 -2.50 10.45
CA ALA A 54 -13.25 -1.16 10.94
C ALA A 54 -14.28 -0.41 10.09
N TYR A 55 -14.70 -0.93 8.92
CA TYR A 55 -15.46 -0.17 7.91
C TYR A 55 -16.68 0.59 8.48
N GLU A 56 -17.56 -0.12 9.17
CA GLU A 56 -18.77 0.50 9.74
C GLU A 56 -18.46 1.47 10.88
N SER A 57 -17.48 1.14 11.73
CA SER A 57 -17.03 2.03 12.80
C SER A 57 -16.40 3.32 12.25
N THR A 58 -15.66 3.23 11.14
CA THR A 58 -15.07 4.38 10.45
C THR A 58 -16.17 5.25 9.86
N LYS A 59 -17.18 4.66 9.22
CA LYS A 59 -18.33 5.39 8.67
C LYS A 59 -19.03 6.22 9.75
N GLN A 60 -19.27 5.63 10.92
CA GLN A 60 -19.88 6.32 12.06
C GLN A 60 -18.99 7.46 12.58
N GLN A 61 -17.72 7.19 12.85
CA GLN A 61 -16.77 8.20 13.34
C GLN A 61 -16.61 9.38 12.39
N VAL A 62 -16.46 9.10 11.09
CA VAL A 62 -16.37 10.14 10.05
C VAL A 62 -17.66 10.94 9.97
N THR A 63 -18.82 10.28 10.06
CA THR A 63 -20.13 10.96 10.06
C THR A 63 -20.23 11.97 11.20
N GLU A 64 -19.84 11.57 12.41
CA GLU A 64 -19.86 12.48 13.56
C GLU A 64 -18.81 13.59 13.44
N LEU A 65 -17.63 13.27 12.91
CA LEU A 65 -16.57 14.24 12.66
C LEU A 65 -17.03 15.35 11.70
N ILE A 66 -17.60 15.00 10.55
CA ILE A 66 -17.99 15.98 9.52
C ILE A 66 -19.24 16.78 9.92
N LYS A 67 -20.14 16.21 10.75
CA LYS A 67 -21.30 16.92 11.30
C LYS A 67 -20.90 17.88 12.41
N GLY A 68 -19.99 17.44 13.29
CA GLY A 68 -19.59 18.19 14.47
C GLY A 68 -18.52 19.23 14.20
N TYR A 69 -17.73 19.05 13.13
CA TYR A 69 -16.53 19.87 12.89
C TYR A 69 -16.33 20.37 11.47
N ASN A 70 -15.87 21.62 11.36
CA ASN A 70 -15.35 22.23 10.14
C ASN A 70 -13.82 22.33 10.24
N LEU A 71 -13.14 21.29 9.78
CA LEU A 71 -11.70 21.12 9.93
C LEU A 71 -10.98 21.37 8.61
N GLU A 72 -9.71 21.73 8.73
CA GLU A 72 -8.73 21.75 7.65
C GLU A 72 -7.70 20.66 7.92
N PHE A 73 -7.46 19.84 6.90
CA PHE A 73 -6.52 18.73 6.94
C PHE A 73 -5.39 18.97 5.95
N LYS A 74 -4.16 18.67 6.38
CA LYS A 74 -2.96 18.76 5.55
C LYS A 74 -2.07 17.55 5.76
N ILE A 75 -1.59 16.96 4.67
CA ILE A 75 -0.46 16.02 4.72
C ILE A 75 0.82 16.85 4.82
N GLU A 76 1.58 16.62 5.89
CA GLU A 76 2.92 17.18 6.06
C GLU A 76 3.97 16.29 5.39
N SER A 77 3.91 14.97 5.59
CA SER A 77 4.76 14.00 4.91
C SER A 77 4.01 12.70 4.64
N MET A 78 4.50 11.95 3.64
CA MET A 78 3.98 10.64 3.26
C MET A 78 5.15 9.78 2.80
N ASP A 79 5.34 8.63 3.46
CA ASP A 79 6.45 7.71 3.22
C ASP A 79 5.91 6.28 3.04
N VAL A 80 6.23 5.67 1.92
CA VAL A 80 5.94 4.25 1.66
C VAL A 80 7.07 3.43 2.27
N PHE A 81 6.78 2.64 3.30
CA PHE A 81 7.81 1.84 3.96
C PHE A 81 7.64 0.33 3.74
N GLU A 82 6.48 -0.11 3.23
CA GLU A 82 6.29 -1.46 2.70
C GLU A 82 5.61 -1.34 1.34
N ALA A 83 6.41 -1.44 0.27
CA ALA A 83 5.91 -1.46 -1.09
C ALA A 83 5.04 -2.72 -1.31
N PRO A 84 4.11 -2.71 -2.30
CA PRO A 84 3.36 -3.90 -2.68
C PRO A 84 4.33 -5.06 -2.79
N SER A 85 4.07 -6.15 -2.05
CA SER A 85 4.84 -7.39 -2.15
C SER A 85 4.97 -7.72 -3.64
N ASN A 86 6.16 -7.49 -4.19
CA ASN A 86 6.36 -7.43 -5.63
C ASN A 86 6.07 -8.83 -6.18
N GLU A 87 5.33 -8.93 -7.28
CA GLU A 87 5.02 -10.19 -7.99
C GLU A 87 6.27 -11.08 -8.21
N LYS A 88 7.47 -10.46 -8.22
CA LYS A 88 8.77 -11.13 -8.32
C LYS A 88 9.30 -11.74 -7.02
N GLN A 89 9.03 -11.18 -5.85
CA GLN A 89 9.52 -11.73 -4.57
C GLN A 89 8.74 -12.98 -4.14
N GLN A 90 7.46 -13.08 -4.52
CA GLN A 90 6.68 -14.30 -4.32
C GLN A 90 7.11 -15.40 -5.29
N ALA A 91 7.35 -15.09 -6.57
CA ALA A 91 7.91 -16.07 -7.51
C ALA A 91 9.32 -16.58 -7.11
N GLU A 92 10.15 -15.73 -6.49
CA GLU A 92 11.47 -16.13 -5.96
C GLU A 92 11.38 -16.92 -4.65
N LYS A 93 10.46 -16.58 -3.73
CA LYS A 93 10.18 -17.39 -2.53
C LYS A 93 9.65 -18.78 -2.90
N SER A 94 8.69 -18.84 -3.82
CA SER A 94 8.13 -20.10 -4.32
C SER A 94 9.16 -20.91 -5.13
N LYS A 95 10.14 -20.28 -5.80
CA LYS A 95 11.27 -21.00 -6.42
C LYS A 95 12.27 -21.54 -5.40
N THR A 96 12.54 -20.80 -4.32
CA THR A 96 13.51 -21.21 -3.30
C THR A 96 12.95 -22.35 -2.44
N GLU A 97 11.67 -22.29 -2.04
CA GLU A 97 11.02 -23.39 -1.31
C GLU A 97 10.81 -24.66 -2.18
N ASN A 98 10.64 -24.50 -3.50
CA ASN A 98 10.56 -25.65 -4.42
C ASN A 98 11.92 -26.27 -4.79
N GLN A 99 13.04 -25.59 -4.54
CA GLN A 99 14.37 -26.19 -4.67
C GLN A 99 14.71 -27.09 -3.48
N ASP A 100 14.20 -26.78 -2.29
CA ASP A 100 14.41 -27.61 -1.08
C ASP A 100 13.38 -28.77 -0.95
N ALA A 101 12.20 -28.64 -1.56
CA ALA A 101 11.19 -29.71 -1.60
C ALA A 101 11.45 -30.79 -2.68
N LEU A 102 12.43 -30.57 -3.57
CA LEU A 102 12.91 -31.56 -4.53
C LEU A 102 14.28 -32.12 -4.10
N GLY A 103 14.44 -32.50 -2.83
CA GLY A 103 15.44 -33.49 -2.40
C GLY A 103 15.30 -34.87 -3.07
N VAL A 104 14.87 -34.90 -4.32
CA VAL A 104 14.89 -36.01 -5.25
C VAL A 104 16.27 -35.92 -5.91
N THR A 105 17.26 -36.56 -5.30
CA THR A 105 18.48 -36.94 -6.01
C THR A 105 18.07 -37.68 -7.30
N GLU A 106 18.85 -37.56 -8.38
CA GLU A 106 18.58 -38.19 -9.69
C GLU A 106 18.20 -39.69 -9.59
N GLU A 107 18.53 -40.38 -8.49
CA GLU A 107 18.15 -41.76 -8.20
C GLU A 107 16.65 -42.00 -7.93
N LEU A 108 15.87 -41.04 -7.41
CA LEU A 108 14.43 -41.25 -7.13
C LEU A 108 13.50 -40.86 -8.29
N ALA A 109 14.02 -40.19 -9.33
CA ALA A 109 13.23 -39.73 -10.47
C ALA A 109 12.60 -40.88 -11.28
N GLY A 110 13.15 -42.09 -11.17
CA GLY A 110 12.63 -43.32 -11.79
C GLY A 110 11.45 -43.97 -11.07
N MET A 111 11.08 -43.52 -9.87
CA MET A 111 10.02 -44.14 -9.04
C MET A 111 8.70 -43.36 -8.98
N ILE A 112 8.63 -42.17 -9.58
CA ILE A 112 7.41 -41.33 -9.56
C ILE A 112 6.51 -41.75 -10.72
N THR A 113 5.32 -42.25 -10.40
CA THR A 113 4.33 -42.63 -11.43
C THR A 113 3.86 -41.39 -12.20
N GLU A 114 3.37 -41.58 -13.42
CA GLU A 114 2.77 -40.50 -14.21
C GLU A 114 1.61 -39.82 -13.45
N ALA A 115 0.81 -40.61 -12.73
CA ALA A 115 -0.27 -40.13 -11.89
C ALA A 115 0.19 -39.23 -10.71
N ASP A 116 1.36 -39.50 -10.14
CA ASP A 116 1.91 -38.67 -9.06
C ASP A 116 2.48 -37.35 -9.58
N ARG A 117 3.02 -37.35 -10.80
CA ARG A 117 3.44 -36.12 -11.51
C ARG A 117 2.25 -35.22 -11.83
N ASP A 118 1.15 -35.80 -12.32
CA ASP A 118 -0.06 -35.04 -12.65
C ASP A 118 -0.68 -34.40 -11.41
N LYS A 119 -0.78 -35.14 -10.29
CA LYS A 119 -1.24 -34.60 -9.01
C LYS A 119 -0.36 -33.45 -8.52
N ALA A 120 0.97 -33.60 -8.62
CA ALA A 120 1.90 -32.56 -8.21
C ALA A 120 1.78 -31.29 -9.09
N MET A 121 1.57 -31.45 -10.40
CA MET A 121 1.34 -30.32 -11.31
C MET A 121 0.01 -29.61 -11.02
N GLU A 122 -1.05 -30.36 -10.74
CA GLU A 122 -2.36 -29.77 -10.42
C GLU A 122 -2.33 -29.02 -9.08
N GLU A 123 -1.67 -29.59 -8.08
CA GLU A 123 -1.49 -28.90 -6.80
C GLU A 123 -0.68 -27.60 -6.95
N ARG A 124 0.35 -27.59 -7.80
CA ARG A 124 1.10 -26.38 -8.13
C ARG A 124 0.24 -25.33 -8.80
N ARG A 125 -0.54 -25.72 -9.83
CA ARG A 125 -1.48 -24.79 -10.49
C ARG A 125 -2.47 -24.20 -9.49
N ARG A 126 -3.00 -25.00 -8.57
CA ARG A 126 -3.91 -24.52 -7.53
C ARG A 126 -3.23 -23.50 -6.63
N LYS A 127 -2.02 -23.80 -6.15
CA LYS A 127 -1.25 -22.87 -5.30
C LYS A 127 -0.89 -21.58 -6.03
N GLU A 128 -0.46 -21.66 -7.28
CA GLU A 128 -0.17 -20.49 -8.12
C GLU A 128 -1.43 -19.64 -8.34
N LEU A 129 -2.58 -20.28 -8.57
CA LEU A 129 -3.86 -19.58 -8.70
C LEU A 129 -4.26 -18.90 -7.38
N GLU A 130 -4.18 -19.61 -6.25
CA GLU A 130 -4.45 -19.05 -4.93
C GLU A 130 -3.51 -17.88 -4.62
N GLU A 131 -2.22 -18.00 -4.92
CA GLU A 131 -1.23 -16.93 -4.75
C GLU A 131 -1.53 -15.72 -5.62
N SER A 132 -1.90 -15.93 -6.90
CA SER A 132 -2.27 -14.86 -7.82
C SER A 132 -3.52 -14.08 -7.39
N GLN A 133 -4.39 -14.71 -6.59
CA GLN A 133 -5.62 -14.11 -6.08
C GLN A 133 -5.43 -13.40 -4.73
N ARG A 134 -4.28 -13.55 -4.06
CA ARG A 134 -4.05 -12.89 -2.78
C ARG A 134 -4.05 -11.36 -2.92
N PRO A 135 -4.54 -10.62 -1.91
CA PRO A 135 -4.47 -9.17 -1.94
C PRO A 135 -3.01 -8.71 -1.93
N LEU A 136 -2.70 -7.74 -2.79
CA LEU A 136 -1.48 -6.97 -2.69
C LEU A 136 -1.61 -6.02 -1.50
N ILE A 137 -0.55 -5.96 -0.67
CA ILE A 137 -0.54 -5.16 0.56
C ILE A 137 0.54 -4.09 0.46
N ALA A 138 0.18 -2.84 0.76
CA ALA A 138 1.13 -1.73 0.89
C ALA A 138 0.95 -1.05 2.25
N LYS A 139 2.05 -0.56 2.84
CA LYS A 139 1.99 0.27 4.06
C LYS A 139 2.59 1.64 3.82
N VAL A 140 1.80 2.65 4.20
CA VAL A 140 2.14 4.06 4.01
C VAL A 140 2.05 4.78 5.34
N LYS A 141 3.15 5.40 5.74
CA LYS A 141 3.20 6.30 6.90
C LYS A 141 2.86 7.71 6.44
N VAL A 142 1.97 8.37 7.17
CA VAL A 142 1.48 9.72 6.87
C VAL A 142 1.59 10.56 8.11
N VAL A 143 2.16 11.74 7.98
CA VAL A 143 2.06 12.79 9.00
C VAL A 143 0.96 13.74 8.58
N GLN A 144 -0.11 13.79 9.35
CA GLN A 144 -1.28 14.63 9.11
C GLN A 144 -1.37 15.72 10.16
N VAL A 145 -1.63 16.94 9.70
CA VAL A 145 -1.97 18.08 10.55
C VAL A 145 -3.45 18.37 10.36
N THR A 146 -4.16 18.51 11.49
CA THR A 146 -5.57 18.88 11.52
C THR A 146 -5.72 20.19 12.29
N LYS A 147 -6.35 21.18 11.67
CA LYS A 147 -6.65 22.48 12.26
C LYS A 147 -8.14 22.77 12.22
N LYS A 148 -8.65 23.47 13.23
CA LYS A 148 -10.00 24.04 13.13
C LYS A 148 -10.02 25.22 12.15
N LYS A 149 -11.09 25.36 11.36
CA LYS A 149 -11.32 26.63 10.64
C LYS A 149 -11.77 27.71 11.63
N LYS A 150 -11.55 28.99 11.27
CA LYS A 150 -11.87 30.16 12.12
C LYS A 150 -13.33 30.21 12.59
N ASP A 151 -14.23 29.49 11.92
CA ASP A 151 -15.63 29.35 12.29
C ASP A 151 -15.79 28.38 13.49
N ASN A 152 -15.54 28.93 14.67
CA ASN A 152 -16.19 28.67 15.94
C ASN A 152 -16.41 27.20 16.38
N ILE A 153 -15.32 26.46 16.63
CA ILE A 153 -15.38 25.25 17.46
C ILE A 153 -14.36 25.35 18.58
N SER A 154 -14.81 25.75 19.76
CA SER A 154 -13.97 25.89 20.95
C SER A 154 -13.46 24.56 21.51
N LYS A 155 -14.00 23.43 21.06
CA LYS A 155 -13.69 22.09 21.59
C LYS A 155 -12.62 21.32 20.82
N PHE A 156 -12.30 21.70 19.58
CA PHE A 156 -11.26 21.01 18.80
C PHE A 156 -9.89 21.62 19.09
N THR A 157 -8.93 20.75 19.40
CA THR A 157 -7.52 21.13 19.56
C THR A 157 -6.78 20.74 18.29
N ASP A 158 -6.14 21.73 17.67
CA ASP A 158 -5.28 21.51 16.53
C ASP A 158 -4.24 20.46 16.88
N ASN A 159 -4.03 19.50 16.00
CA ASN A 159 -3.16 18.37 16.27
C ASN A 159 -2.34 17.98 15.05
N ARG A 160 -1.26 17.29 15.35
CA ARG A 160 -0.41 16.60 14.39
C ARG A 160 -0.34 15.15 14.80
N ILE A 161 -0.70 14.27 13.88
CA ILE A 161 -0.70 12.82 14.09
C ILE A 161 0.16 12.12 13.05
N THR A 162 0.80 11.04 13.46
CA THR A 162 1.43 10.08 12.54
C THR A 162 0.54 8.85 12.45
N VAL A 163 0.14 8.52 11.22
CA VAL A 163 -0.75 7.40 10.92
C VAL A 163 -0.03 6.43 10.00
N VAL A 164 -0.13 5.14 10.28
CA VAL A 164 0.29 4.07 9.38
C VAL A 164 -0.96 3.46 8.77
N HIS A 165 -1.13 3.63 7.46
CA HIS A 165 -2.19 2.99 6.70
C HIS A 165 -1.70 1.67 6.13
N THR A 166 -2.50 0.62 6.28
CA THR A 166 -2.37 -0.62 5.52
C THR A 166 -3.38 -0.59 4.40
N LEU A 167 -2.93 -0.69 3.15
CA LEU A 167 -3.77 -0.67 1.96
C LEU A 167 -3.77 -2.02 1.28
N TYR A 168 -4.94 -2.46 0.82
CA TYR A 168 -5.13 -3.71 0.09
C TYR A 168 -5.58 -3.39 -1.34
N LYS A 169 -5.17 -4.24 -2.29
CA LYS A 169 -5.70 -4.30 -3.67
C LYS A 169 -5.92 -5.76 -4.02
N TYR A 170 -7.14 -6.13 -4.37
CA TYR A 170 -7.50 -7.50 -4.74
C TYR A 170 -7.39 -7.67 -6.26
N PRO A 171 -6.42 -8.46 -6.77
CA PRO A 171 -6.27 -8.68 -8.22
C PRO A 171 -7.48 -9.39 -8.84
N SER A 172 -8.24 -10.12 -8.03
CA SER A 172 -9.45 -10.85 -8.42
C SER A 172 -10.66 -9.96 -8.70
N ASP A 173 -10.63 -8.69 -8.29
CA ASP A 173 -11.75 -7.77 -8.52
C ASP A 173 -11.87 -7.43 -10.02
N GLU A 174 -13.10 -7.18 -10.51
CA GLU A 174 -13.32 -6.74 -11.90
C GLU A 174 -12.53 -5.46 -12.24
N LYS A 175 -12.36 -4.58 -11.23
CA LYS A 175 -11.57 -3.34 -11.32
C LYS A 175 -10.69 -3.20 -10.09
N PRO A 176 -9.49 -3.82 -10.09
CA PRO A 176 -8.59 -3.81 -8.94
C PRO A 176 -8.19 -2.38 -8.56
N ALA A 177 -8.51 -1.97 -7.35
CA ALA A 177 -8.18 -0.65 -6.83
C ALA A 177 -7.62 -0.76 -5.41
N TRP A 178 -6.65 0.08 -5.09
CA TRP A 178 -6.17 0.22 -3.73
C TRP A 178 -7.25 0.81 -2.84
N LYS A 179 -7.38 0.28 -1.62
CA LYS A 179 -8.27 0.76 -0.56
C LYS A 179 -7.56 0.70 0.78
N ILE A 180 -7.88 1.64 1.68
CA ILE A 180 -7.39 1.63 3.06
C ILE A 180 -8.11 0.51 3.80
N PHE A 181 -7.36 -0.50 4.23
CA PHE A 181 -7.87 -1.63 5.00
C PHE A 181 -7.82 -1.34 6.50
N SER A 182 -6.72 -0.78 7.00
CA SER A 182 -6.61 -0.37 8.40
C SER A 182 -5.76 0.89 8.53
N SER A 183 -5.89 1.57 9.66
CA SER A 183 -5.12 2.77 10.00
C SER A 183 -4.76 2.72 11.48
N GLU A 184 -3.49 2.89 11.79
CA GLU A 184 -2.97 2.87 13.16
C GLU A 184 -2.29 4.21 13.46
N ILE A 185 -2.72 4.88 14.52
CA ILE A 185 -2.09 6.13 14.97
C ILE A 185 -0.89 5.74 15.83
N THR A 186 0.31 6.09 15.38
CA THR A 186 1.57 5.74 16.07
C THR A 186 2.10 6.87 16.96
N ALA A 187 1.71 8.11 16.68
CA ALA A 187 2.06 9.27 17.48
C ALA A 187 1.02 10.39 17.30
N GLY A 188 0.83 11.20 18.33
CA GLY A 188 -0.04 12.38 18.28
C GLY A 188 0.42 13.46 19.25
N GLU A 189 0.39 14.70 18.79
CA GLU A 189 0.71 15.88 19.60
C GLU A 189 -0.28 17.02 19.32
N ASN A 190 -0.60 17.80 20.36
CA ASN A 190 -1.37 19.01 20.21
C ASN A 190 -0.47 20.13 19.70
N LEU A 191 -0.97 20.91 18.75
CA LEU A 191 -0.28 22.09 18.26
C LEU A 191 -0.61 23.30 19.14
N PRO A 192 0.34 24.25 19.32
CA PRO A 192 0.07 25.48 20.05
C PRO A 192 -1.06 26.26 19.36
N ALA A 193 -1.89 26.93 20.15
CA ALA A 193 -2.94 27.80 19.62
C ALA A 193 -2.33 28.88 18.73
N SER A 194 -2.77 28.94 17.47
CA SER A 194 -2.38 29.94 16.48
C SER A 194 -3.08 31.27 16.67
#